data_AF-A0A7S2EXZ6-F1
#
_entry.id   AF-A0A7S2EXZ6-F1
#
_cell.length_a   1.000
_cell.length_b   1.000
_cell.length_c   1.000
_cell.angle_alpha   90.00
_cell.angle_beta   90.00
_cell.angle_gamma   90.00
#
_symmetry.space_group_name_H-M   'P 1'
#
loop_
_entity.id
_entity.type
_entity.pdbx_description
1 polymer ?
#
loop_
_entity_poly.entity_id
_entity_poly.type
_entity_poly.pdbx_seq_one_letter_code
_entity_poly.pdbx_strand_id
1 'polypeptide(L)'
;GEGAEIGRKRRRRSRSRRWEENSRNVREAEGMHGMPWRDSVAAYTAPEFDLMAGTVAKVSVFQTTRKGGVLGFEDGGAAAPLSSSSSSSGRFPPSAAPSSPLLFMPFWEWQMEFMKSELTNLRPSSTVTPSGVSVGYNENRSKGARIVNHCYASDEYRKIRMTYYDAGDSVQVFNSLWYPQLKYDLPILGIDLLAFGRQRYLTVVDFQPIHATEGEHASRYERALQSLRQPYRSLQGTMTDRFYDSARHFSSQMLFGRFEDEAAVRDELWPACRGYTAAHLDLVRGCVPDESREATERSRGGQRRYDNYSARRDPAHALFKRIFGEEWADAYVYDFLFDLSEPGEEEELSHGDVKR
;
A
#
# COMPACT_ATOMS: atom_id res chain seq x y z
N GLY A 1 -23.05 39.22 36.65
CA GLY A 1 -23.13 38.21 37.72
C GLY A 1 -24.51 37.58 37.70
N GLU A 2 -24.61 36.32 38.14
CA GLU A 2 -25.83 35.52 38.42
C GLU A 2 -26.63 34.90 37.25
N GLY A 3 -26.65 35.47 36.03
CA GLY A 3 -27.40 34.86 34.90
C GLY A 3 -26.73 33.63 34.23
N ALA A 4 -25.40 33.59 34.18
CA ALA A 4 -24.66 32.58 33.41
C ALA A 4 -24.37 31.27 34.17
N GLU A 5 -24.55 31.25 35.49
CA GLU A 5 -24.17 30.12 36.36
C GLU A 5 -25.34 29.14 36.61
N ILE A 6 -26.59 29.63 36.50
CA ILE A 6 -27.81 28.82 36.65
C ILE A 6 -28.03 27.93 35.41
N GLY A 7 -27.64 28.40 34.21
CA GLY A 7 -27.71 27.62 32.96
C GLY A 7 -26.75 26.43 32.91
N ARG A 8 -25.57 26.54 33.51
CA ARG A 8 -24.56 25.46 33.54
C ARG A 8 -24.91 24.34 34.53
N LYS A 9 -25.58 24.65 35.65
CA LYS A 9 -26.04 23.64 36.63
C LYS A 9 -27.26 22.84 36.15
N ARG A 10 -28.18 23.43 35.37
CA ARG A 10 -29.33 22.69 34.79
C ARG A 10 -28.92 21.70 33.68
N ARG A 11 -27.89 22.02 32.87
CA ARG A 11 -27.36 21.12 31.81
C ARG A 11 -26.56 19.92 32.33
N ARG A 12 -25.99 20.00 33.55
CA ARG A 12 -25.25 18.87 34.17
C ARG A 12 -26.19 17.83 34.79
N ARG A 13 -27.34 18.24 35.35
CA ARG A 13 -28.33 17.32 35.95
C ARG A 13 -29.14 16.51 34.92
N SER A 14 -29.35 17.04 33.70
CA SER A 14 -30.04 16.30 32.64
C SER A 14 -29.17 15.25 31.93
N ARG A 15 -27.84 15.42 31.92
CA ARG A 15 -26.90 14.43 31.37
C ARG A 15 -26.65 13.24 32.31
N SER A 16 -26.73 13.44 33.63
CA SER A 16 -26.54 12.36 34.61
C SER A 16 -27.73 11.39 34.66
N ARG A 17 -28.97 11.89 34.58
CA ARG A 17 -30.18 11.05 34.56
C ARG A 17 -30.30 10.19 33.31
N ARG A 18 -29.84 10.70 32.15
CA ARG A 18 -29.86 9.96 30.88
C ARG A 18 -28.83 8.83 30.80
N TRP A 19 -27.78 8.86 31.64
CA TRP A 19 -26.78 7.81 31.74
C TRP A 19 -27.24 6.65 32.65
N GLU A 20 -27.93 6.95 33.75
CA GLU A 20 -28.48 5.92 34.65
C GLU A 20 -29.66 5.14 34.03
N GLU A 21 -30.43 5.77 33.14
CA GLU A 21 -31.57 5.12 32.46
C GLU A 21 -31.12 4.19 31.32
N ASN A 22 -30.03 4.55 30.61
CA ASN A 22 -29.41 3.67 29.60
C ASN A 22 -28.64 2.49 30.21
N SER A 23 -28.17 2.62 31.45
CA SER A 23 -27.43 1.56 32.16
C SER A 23 -28.34 0.46 32.71
N ARG A 24 -29.65 0.72 32.85
CA ARG A 24 -30.65 -0.30 33.22
C ARG A 24 -31.11 -1.10 32.00
N ASN A 25 -31.28 -0.47 30.85
CA ASN A 25 -31.74 -1.15 29.62
C ASN A 25 -30.70 -2.09 28.99
N VAL A 26 -29.41 -1.95 29.33
CA VAL A 26 -28.35 -2.88 28.87
C VAL A 26 -28.25 -4.11 29.78
N ARG A 27 -28.86 -4.11 30.98
CA ARG A 27 -28.83 -5.25 31.92
C ARG A 27 -30.05 -6.17 31.85
N GLU A 28 -31.02 -5.89 30.97
CA GLU A 28 -32.21 -6.74 30.75
C GLU A 28 -32.19 -7.52 29.43
N ALA A 29 -31.13 -7.40 28.62
CA ALA A 29 -30.97 -8.15 27.37
C ALA A 29 -30.01 -9.36 27.49
N GLU A 30 -29.39 -9.59 28.65
CA GLU A 30 -28.46 -10.71 28.91
C GLU A 30 -29.08 -11.81 29.77
N GLY A 31 -30.21 -12.36 29.33
CA GLY A 31 -30.83 -13.49 30.00
C GLY A 31 -31.65 -14.35 29.04
N MET A 32 -31.01 -15.35 28.42
CA MET A 32 -31.53 -16.72 28.17
C MET A 32 -30.68 -17.48 27.13
N HIS A 33 -30.03 -18.55 27.61
CA HIS A 33 -29.64 -19.82 26.96
C HIS A 33 -28.90 -19.79 25.58
N GLY A 34 -27.75 -20.45 25.35
CA GLY A 34 -26.89 -21.32 26.16
C GLY A 34 -25.85 -22.06 25.27
N MET A 35 -24.56 -21.92 25.62
CA MET A 35 -23.42 -22.89 25.52
C MET A 35 -22.99 -23.43 24.12
N PRO A 36 -21.75 -23.99 23.93
CA PRO A 36 -20.49 -23.83 24.65
C PRO A 36 -19.24 -23.81 23.71
N TRP A 37 -18.49 -22.71 23.60
CA TRP A 37 -17.06 -22.73 23.25
C TRP A 37 -16.37 -21.53 23.91
N ARG A 38 -16.29 -21.57 25.24
CA ARG A 38 -15.51 -20.63 26.05
C ARG A 38 -14.84 -21.42 27.16
N ASP A 39 -13.79 -22.13 26.79
CA ASP A 39 -12.75 -22.64 27.71
C ASP A 39 -11.50 -22.89 26.88
N SER A 40 -10.78 -21.82 26.51
CA SER A 40 -9.34 -21.81 26.12
C SER A 40 -8.86 -20.42 25.70
N VAL A 41 -9.23 -19.34 26.41
CA VAL A 41 -8.57 -18.03 26.24
C VAL A 41 -8.42 -17.36 27.61
N ALA A 42 -7.64 -18.01 28.48
CA ALA A 42 -7.18 -17.44 29.73
C ALA A 42 -5.70 -17.80 29.92
N ALA A 43 -4.86 -17.30 29.03
CA ALA A 43 -3.43 -17.10 29.22
C ALA A 43 -2.84 -16.61 27.89
N TYR A 44 -2.81 -15.30 27.65
CA TYR A 44 -1.80 -14.63 26.81
C TYR A 44 -2.07 -13.13 26.91
N THR A 45 -1.63 -12.53 28.02
CA THR A 45 -1.30 -11.10 28.04
C THR A 45 -0.10 -10.92 27.10
N ALA A 46 -0.34 -10.51 25.87
CA ALA A 46 0.70 -10.16 24.92
C ALA A 46 1.29 -8.78 25.26
N PRO A 47 2.62 -8.61 25.23
CA PRO A 47 3.27 -7.33 25.49
C PRO A 47 3.10 -6.36 24.32
N GLU A 48 3.10 -5.07 24.65
CA GLU A 48 3.08 -3.92 23.74
C GLU A 48 4.15 -4.06 22.63
N PHE A 49 3.76 -3.84 21.37
CA PHE A 49 4.70 -3.77 20.25
C PHE A 49 4.49 -2.50 19.42
N ASP A 50 5.41 -1.57 19.65
CA ASP A 50 5.76 -0.43 18.82
C ASP A 50 6.73 -0.90 17.72
N LEU A 51 6.28 -0.92 16.46
CA LEU A 51 7.06 -1.48 15.36
C LEU A 51 6.88 -0.68 14.06
N MET A 52 7.22 0.61 14.11
CA MET A 52 7.72 1.35 12.94
C MET A 52 8.83 2.38 13.28
N ALA A 53 9.24 2.50 14.55
CA ALA A 53 10.37 3.35 14.96
C ALA A 53 11.62 2.58 15.45
N GLY A 54 11.59 1.24 15.48
CA GLY A 54 12.56 0.45 16.25
C GLY A 54 13.20 -0.72 15.50
N THR A 55 13.92 -0.48 14.41
CA THR A 55 14.98 -1.40 13.96
C THR A 55 16.10 -0.61 13.29
N VAL A 56 16.80 0.18 14.12
CA VAL A 56 18.17 0.57 13.83
C VAL A 56 19.05 -0.45 14.53
N ALA A 57 19.75 -1.27 13.76
CA ALA A 57 20.79 -2.13 14.29
C ALA A 57 21.80 -1.27 15.07
N LYS A 58 21.87 -1.46 16.39
CA LYS A 58 23.03 -1.04 17.18
C LYS A 58 24.20 -1.91 16.76
N VAL A 59 25.08 -1.37 15.93
CA VAL A 59 26.41 -1.94 15.73
C VAL A 59 27.23 -1.60 16.99
N SER A 60 27.41 -2.60 17.86
CA SER A 60 28.32 -2.52 19.00
C SER A 60 29.76 -2.45 18.47
N VAL A 61 30.40 -1.31 18.70
CA VAL A 61 31.83 -1.11 18.50
C VAL A 61 32.59 -1.97 19.51
N PHE A 62 33.39 -2.91 19.01
CA PHE A 62 34.39 -3.60 19.82
C PHE A 62 35.50 -2.60 20.21
N GLN A 63 35.70 -2.43 21.51
CA GLN A 63 36.88 -1.77 22.06
C GLN A 63 38.11 -2.64 21.79
N THR A 64 39.10 -2.06 21.11
CA THR A 64 40.50 -2.47 21.27
C THR A 64 41.33 -1.23 21.56
N THR A 65 42.13 -1.32 22.61
CA THR A 65 42.93 -0.26 23.21
C THR A 65 44.21 0.02 22.42
N ARG A 66 44.49 1.29 22.11
CA ARG A 66 45.69 2.06 22.54
C ARG A 66 46.06 3.21 21.59
N LYS A 67 46.31 4.36 22.24
CA LYS A 67 47.21 5.48 21.91
C LYS A 67 46.86 6.42 20.75
N GLY A 68 46.34 7.59 21.16
CA GLY A 68 47.01 8.88 20.95
C GLY A 68 46.69 9.64 19.66
N GLY A 69 46.05 10.80 19.80
CA GLY A 69 45.95 11.80 18.74
C GLY A 69 44.74 12.71 18.92
N VAL A 70 44.99 14.01 19.06
CA VAL A 70 44.02 15.06 19.36
C VAL A 70 43.79 15.90 18.08
N LEU A 71 42.56 16.45 17.97
CA LEU A 71 42.07 17.56 17.11
C LEU A 71 41.43 17.23 15.74
N GLY A 72 40.27 17.85 15.53
CA GLY A 72 39.67 18.13 14.21
C GLY A 72 38.15 17.98 14.17
N PHE A 73 37.40 18.99 14.62
CA PHE A 73 35.98 19.16 14.30
C PHE A 73 35.88 19.82 12.91
N GLU A 74 35.24 19.17 11.95
CA GLU A 74 34.69 19.83 10.75
C GLU A 74 33.28 19.30 10.48
N ASP A 75 32.33 20.23 10.52
CA ASP A 75 30.95 20.11 10.05
C ASP A 75 30.92 20.00 8.52
N GLY A 76 30.03 19.17 7.98
CA GLY A 76 29.73 19.17 6.54
C GLY A 76 29.47 17.79 5.92
N GLY A 77 28.42 17.09 6.35
CA GLY A 77 27.94 15.88 5.68
C GLY A 77 27.16 16.21 4.41
N ALA A 78 27.86 16.42 3.28
CA ALA A 78 27.25 16.46 1.96
C ALA A 78 26.59 15.10 1.64
N ALA A 79 25.36 15.14 1.10
CA ALA A 79 24.67 13.95 0.62
C ALA A 79 25.52 13.24 -0.44
N ALA A 80 25.68 11.92 -0.29
CA ALA A 80 26.45 11.12 -1.23
C ALA A 80 25.79 11.15 -2.63
N PRO A 81 26.57 11.27 -3.72
CA PRO A 81 26.00 11.40 -5.06
C PRO A 81 25.26 10.11 -5.46
N LEU A 82 23.99 10.27 -5.83
CA LEU A 82 23.19 9.25 -6.51
C LEU A 82 23.85 8.95 -7.86
N SER A 83 24.33 7.72 -8.07
CA SER A 83 24.81 7.32 -9.40
C SER A 83 23.61 6.99 -10.28
N SER A 84 23.25 7.90 -11.18
CA SER A 84 22.33 7.60 -12.29
C SER A 84 23.11 6.90 -13.39
N SER A 85 22.78 5.64 -13.66
CA SER A 85 23.29 4.93 -14.84
C SER A 85 22.13 4.53 -15.72
N SER A 86 22.17 4.94 -16.99
CA SER A 86 21.24 4.50 -18.02
C SER A 86 21.66 3.11 -18.51
N SER A 87 21.22 2.05 -17.81
CA SER A 87 21.44 0.69 -18.30
C SER A 87 20.51 0.40 -19.49
N SER A 88 21.06 0.46 -20.69
CA SER A 88 20.39 0.14 -21.97
C SER A 88 20.20 -1.37 -22.20
N SER A 89 20.59 -2.23 -21.25
CA SER A 89 20.20 -3.64 -21.23
C SER A 89 18.96 -3.78 -20.34
N GLY A 90 17.80 -4.11 -20.91
CA GLY A 90 16.54 -4.35 -20.18
C GLY A 90 16.56 -5.60 -19.28
N ARG A 91 17.67 -5.87 -18.61
CA ARG A 91 17.89 -7.00 -17.70
C ARG A 91 18.00 -6.44 -16.29
N PHE A 92 17.14 -6.91 -15.40
CA PHE A 92 17.13 -6.51 -14.00
C PHE A 92 18.48 -6.87 -13.34
N PRO A 93 19.11 -5.96 -12.57
CA PRO A 93 20.41 -6.24 -11.97
C PRO A 93 20.32 -7.35 -10.90
N PRO A 94 21.33 -8.24 -10.77
CA PRO A 94 21.37 -9.28 -9.72
C PRO A 94 21.18 -8.68 -8.32
N SER A 95 20.60 -9.39 -7.34
CA SER A 95 20.27 -8.86 -6.00
C SER A 95 21.33 -7.93 -5.38
N ALA A 96 20.88 -6.89 -4.65
CA ALA A 96 21.72 -6.01 -3.84
C ALA A 96 22.55 -6.81 -2.81
N ALA A 97 22.07 -7.98 -2.39
CA ALA A 97 22.82 -8.96 -1.63
C ALA A 97 23.04 -10.22 -2.49
N PRO A 98 24.26 -10.51 -2.96
CA PRO A 98 24.53 -11.66 -3.85
C PRO A 98 24.09 -13.02 -3.31
N SER A 99 23.97 -13.17 -1.98
CA SER A 99 23.49 -14.37 -1.29
C SER A 99 21.97 -14.43 -1.09
N SER A 100 21.23 -13.37 -1.41
CA SER A 100 19.78 -13.28 -1.24
C SER A 100 19.09 -13.24 -2.60
N PRO A 101 18.41 -14.30 -3.04
CA PRO A 101 17.65 -14.25 -4.28
C PRO A 101 16.50 -13.24 -4.16
N LEU A 102 16.18 -12.62 -5.29
CA LEU A 102 15.04 -11.72 -5.42
C LEU A 102 13.74 -12.54 -5.38
N LEU A 103 13.10 -12.58 -4.20
CA LEU A 103 11.98 -13.47 -3.92
C LEU A 103 10.80 -13.25 -4.87
N PHE A 104 10.51 -11.98 -5.20
CA PHE A 104 9.39 -11.62 -6.06
C PHE A 104 9.78 -11.48 -7.53
N MET A 105 11.03 -11.77 -7.91
CA MET A 105 11.45 -11.68 -9.31
C MET A 105 10.61 -12.55 -10.26
N PRO A 106 10.17 -13.77 -9.88
CA PRO A 106 9.22 -14.52 -10.70
C PRO A 106 7.93 -13.74 -11.04
N PHE A 107 7.42 -12.92 -10.12
CA PHE A 107 6.23 -12.07 -10.33
C PHE A 107 6.52 -10.97 -11.34
N TRP A 108 7.66 -10.31 -11.21
CA TRP A 108 8.12 -9.33 -12.18
C TRP A 108 8.27 -9.94 -13.59
N GLU A 109 8.99 -11.06 -13.71
CA GLU A 109 9.26 -11.71 -15.00
C GLU A 109 7.98 -12.21 -15.67
N TRP A 110 7.10 -12.86 -14.92
CA TRP A 110 5.82 -13.30 -15.46
C TRP A 110 4.92 -12.14 -15.84
N GLN A 111 4.86 -11.07 -15.03
CA GLN A 111 4.06 -9.91 -15.37
C GLN A 111 4.57 -9.25 -16.66
N MET A 112 5.89 -9.12 -16.83
CA MET A 112 6.49 -8.62 -18.06
C MET A 112 6.13 -9.49 -19.27
N GLU A 113 6.16 -10.80 -19.13
CA GLU A 113 5.79 -11.72 -20.21
C GLU A 113 4.30 -11.66 -20.52
N PHE A 114 3.45 -11.69 -19.49
CA PHE A 114 2.00 -11.55 -19.62
C PHE A 114 1.61 -10.24 -20.31
N MET A 115 2.25 -9.12 -19.94
CA MET A 115 2.01 -7.84 -20.62
C MET A 115 2.36 -7.90 -22.10
N LYS A 116 3.49 -8.54 -22.47
CA LYS A 116 3.91 -8.64 -23.88
C LYS A 116 3.02 -9.57 -24.70
N SER A 117 2.53 -10.66 -24.09
CA SER A 117 1.71 -11.64 -24.79
C SER A 117 0.26 -11.19 -24.91
N GLU A 118 -0.26 -10.50 -23.90
CA GLU A 118 -1.68 -10.18 -23.81
C GLU A 118 -2.04 -8.73 -24.15
N LEU A 119 -1.18 -7.75 -23.86
CA LEU A 119 -1.58 -6.35 -24.07
C LEU A 119 -1.32 -5.88 -25.49
N THR A 120 -2.28 -5.13 -26.02
CA THR A 120 -2.19 -4.56 -27.36
C THR A 120 -1.46 -3.22 -27.35
N ASN A 121 -0.56 -3.02 -28.32
CA ASN A 121 0.24 -1.79 -28.44
C ASN A 121 0.98 -1.38 -27.15
N LEU A 122 1.55 -2.38 -26.46
CA LEU A 122 2.38 -2.18 -25.28
C LEU A 122 3.58 -1.29 -25.62
N ARG A 123 3.72 -0.20 -24.88
CA ARG A 123 4.78 0.81 -25.08
C ARG A 123 5.40 1.21 -23.75
N PRO A 124 6.73 1.37 -23.66
CA PRO A 124 7.37 1.92 -22.48
C PRO A 124 6.98 3.38 -22.30
N SER A 125 6.77 3.78 -21.04
CA SER A 125 6.55 5.14 -20.60
C SER A 125 7.81 5.67 -19.89
N SER A 126 7.99 6.99 -19.90
CA SER A 126 9.14 7.64 -19.26
C SER A 126 9.20 7.32 -17.75
N THR A 127 10.41 7.08 -17.25
CA THR A 127 10.74 7.03 -15.82
C THR A 127 11.53 8.28 -15.38
N VAL A 128 11.46 9.34 -16.17
CA VAL A 128 11.87 10.69 -15.79
C VAL A 128 10.58 11.47 -15.48
N THR A 129 10.48 11.99 -14.27
CA THR A 129 9.32 12.76 -13.81
C THR A 129 9.21 14.09 -14.56
N PRO A 130 8.04 14.76 -14.56
CA PRO A 130 7.91 16.12 -15.09
C PRO A 130 8.84 17.13 -14.40
N SER A 131 9.20 16.88 -13.13
CA SER A 131 10.22 17.64 -12.38
C SER A 131 11.67 17.34 -12.81
N GLY A 132 11.90 16.42 -13.76
CA GLY A 132 13.23 16.08 -14.28
C GLY A 132 14.00 15.04 -13.48
N VAL A 133 13.38 14.44 -12.45
CA VAL A 133 14.00 13.43 -11.60
C VAL A 133 13.94 12.06 -12.29
N SER A 134 15.09 11.41 -12.45
CA SER A 134 15.15 10.04 -12.96
C SER A 134 14.89 9.04 -11.83
N VAL A 135 13.77 8.32 -11.93
CA VAL A 135 13.31 7.32 -10.96
C VAL A 135 13.44 5.88 -11.46
N GLY A 136 13.93 5.66 -12.68
CA GLY A 136 13.98 4.32 -13.31
C GLY A 136 14.90 3.31 -12.60
N TYR A 137 16.04 3.78 -12.10
CA TYR A 137 16.98 2.99 -11.30
C TYR A 137 17.71 3.91 -10.34
N ASN A 138 17.62 3.62 -9.04
CA ASN A 138 18.32 4.38 -8.01
C ASN A 138 18.89 3.41 -6.97
N GLU A 139 20.16 3.62 -6.60
CA GLU A 139 20.87 2.78 -5.65
C GLU A 139 21.50 3.66 -4.56
N ASN A 140 21.24 3.32 -3.30
CA ASN A 140 21.98 3.81 -2.16
C ASN A 140 22.89 2.71 -1.62
N ARG A 141 24.14 2.69 -2.12
CA ARG A 141 25.16 1.71 -1.72
C ARG A 141 25.43 1.72 -0.21
N SER A 142 25.43 2.89 0.42
CA SER A 142 25.71 3.02 1.85
C SER A 142 24.61 2.41 2.73
N LYS A 143 23.39 2.34 2.22
CA LYS A 143 22.24 1.71 2.89
C LYS A 143 21.96 0.30 2.38
N GLY A 144 22.74 -0.20 1.41
CA GLY A 144 22.54 -1.50 0.78
C GLY A 144 21.17 -1.64 0.12
N ALA A 145 20.61 -0.54 -0.38
CA ALA A 145 19.25 -0.48 -0.90
C ALA A 145 19.23 0.02 -2.34
N ARG A 146 18.32 -0.52 -3.14
CA ARG A 146 18.08 -0.06 -4.51
C ARG A 146 16.62 -0.20 -4.89
N ILE A 147 16.23 0.56 -5.88
CA ILE A 147 14.88 0.54 -6.44
C ILE A 147 14.97 0.57 -7.96
N VAL A 148 14.12 -0.22 -8.60
CA VAL A 148 13.99 -0.30 -10.05
C VAL A 148 12.54 -0.06 -10.41
N ASN A 149 12.31 0.82 -11.36
CA ASN A 149 10.98 1.19 -11.82
C ASN A 149 10.86 0.99 -13.32
N HIS A 150 9.75 0.37 -13.73
CA HIS A 150 9.30 0.36 -15.11
C HIS A 150 7.89 0.92 -15.19
N CYS A 151 7.61 1.58 -16.31
CA CYS A 151 6.32 2.15 -16.61
C CYS A 151 5.96 1.84 -18.06
N TYR A 152 4.72 1.45 -18.30
CA TYR A 152 4.20 1.09 -19.60
C TYR A 152 2.82 1.69 -19.80
N ALA A 153 2.37 1.71 -21.05
CA ALA A 153 0.99 1.93 -21.42
C ALA A 153 0.60 0.94 -22.54
N SER A 154 -0.69 0.69 -22.70
CA SER A 154 -1.26 -0.13 -23.78
C SER A 154 -2.59 0.47 -24.25
N ASP A 155 -3.34 -0.23 -25.09
CA ASP A 155 -4.71 0.19 -25.44
C ASP A 155 -5.73 -0.16 -24.34
N GLU A 156 -5.40 -1.10 -23.47
CA GLU A 156 -6.20 -1.48 -22.30
C GLU A 156 -5.91 -0.58 -21.09
N TYR A 157 -4.65 -0.20 -20.90
CA TYR A 157 -4.18 0.52 -19.72
C TYR A 157 -3.51 1.84 -20.07
N ARG A 158 -3.95 2.93 -19.45
CA ARG A 158 -3.28 4.24 -19.60
C ARG A 158 -1.88 4.24 -18.99
N LYS A 159 -1.68 3.42 -17.95
CA LYS A 159 -0.46 3.34 -17.17
C LYS A 159 -0.39 2.01 -16.44
N ILE A 160 0.72 1.31 -16.56
CA ILE A 160 1.10 0.18 -15.72
C ILE A 160 2.47 0.50 -15.16
N ARG A 161 2.58 0.62 -13.83
CA ARG A 161 3.87 0.82 -13.17
C ARG A 161 4.27 -0.43 -12.40
N MET A 162 5.56 -0.71 -12.39
CA MET A 162 6.18 -1.82 -11.69
C MET A 162 7.38 -1.27 -10.93
N THR A 163 7.45 -1.59 -9.65
CA THR A 163 8.52 -1.19 -8.74
C THR A 163 9.05 -2.42 -8.06
N TYR A 164 10.37 -2.58 -8.06
CA TYR A 164 11.05 -3.53 -7.21
C TYR A 164 12.03 -2.80 -6.31
N TYR A 165 11.78 -2.83 -5.01
CA TYR A 165 12.70 -2.33 -3.99
C TYR A 165 13.42 -3.51 -3.34
N ASP A 166 14.75 -3.41 -3.27
CA ASP A 166 15.63 -4.48 -2.81
C ASP A 166 16.64 -3.92 -1.81
N ALA A 167 16.50 -4.35 -0.56
CA ALA A 167 17.43 -4.13 0.52
C ALA A 167 17.93 -5.48 1.09
N GLY A 168 18.15 -6.46 0.21
CA GLY A 168 18.60 -7.81 0.58
C GLY A 168 17.56 -8.57 1.42
N ASP A 169 18.02 -9.28 2.45
CA ASP A 169 17.13 -10.04 3.34
C ASP A 169 16.27 -9.14 4.23
N SER A 170 16.68 -7.89 4.44
CA SER A 170 15.98 -6.99 5.37
C SER A 170 14.59 -6.63 4.87
N VAL A 171 14.49 -6.21 3.60
CA VAL A 171 13.24 -5.83 2.94
C VAL A 171 13.36 -6.11 1.44
N GLN A 172 12.37 -6.79 0.88
CA GLN A 172 12.10 -6.78 -0.55
C GLN A 172 10.64 -6.39 -0.78
N VAL A 173 10.40 -5.55 -1.79
CA VAL A 173 9.06 -5.15 -2.19
C VAL A 173 8.91 -5.28 -3.70
N PHE A 174 7.84 -5.92 -4.13
CA PHE A 174 7.35 -5.83 -5.50
C PHE A 174 5.98 -5.16 -5.49
N ASN A 175 5.88 -4.00 -6.14
CA ASN A 175 4.65 -3.22 -6.21
C ASN A 175 4.28 -2.98 -7.68
N SER A 176 3.01 -3.14 -8.03
CA SER A 176 2.51 -2.81 -9.35
C SER A 176 1.09 -2.26 -9.29
N LEU A 177 0.85 -1.18 -10.05
CA LEU A 177 -0.50 -0.63 -10.27
C LEU A 177 -0.80 -0.59 -11.76
N TRP A 178 -2.01 -1.00 -12.12
CA TRP A 178 -2.51 -0.99 -13.49
C TRP A 178 -3.76 -0.12 -13.57
N TYR A 179 -3.62 1.02 -14.24
CA TYR A 179 -4.68 1.99 -14.45
C TYR A 179 -5.35 1.75 -15.80
N PRO A 180 -6.62 1.28 -15.84
CA PRO A 180 -7.34 1.15 -17.09
C PRO A 180 -7.40 2.48 -17.86
N GLN A 181 -7.54 2.41 -19.19
CA GLN A 181 -7.86 3.60 -19.98
C GLN A 181 -9.12 4.28 -19.45
N LEU A 182 -9.19 5.61 -19.58
CA LEU A 182 -10.28 6.41 -19.00
C LEU A 182 -11.67 6.12 -19.60
N LYS A 183 -11.71 5.51 -20.79
CA LYS A 183 -12.94 5.01 -21.43
C LYS A 183 -13.53 3.78 -20.73
N TYR A 184 -12.81 3.19 -19.77
CA TYR A 184 -13.27 2.07 -18.96
C TYR A 184 -13.48 2.54 -17.52
N ASP A 185 -14.74 2.49 -17.07
CA ASP A 185 -15.14 2.81 -15.70
C ASP A 185 -14.90 1.59 -14.79
N LEU A 186 -13.63 1.27 -14.58
CA LEU A 186 -13.15 0.05 -13.94
C LEU A 186 -12.14 0.34 -12.81
N PRO A 187 -12.01 -0.58 -11.83
CA PRO A 187 -11.05 -0.45 -10.74
C PRO A 187 -9.59 -0.44 -11.22
N ILE A 188 -8.69 -0.02 -10.34
CA ILE A 188 -7.24 -0.15 -10.53
C ILE A 188 -6.82 -1.53 -10.00
N LEU A 189 -6.06 -2.31 -10.77
CA LEU A 189 -5.43 -3.51 -10.19
C LEU A 189 -4.21 -3.08 -9.40
N GLY A 190 -4.23 -3.36 -8.10
CA GLY A 190 -3.12 -3.15 -7.19
C GLY A 190 -2.48 -4.45 -6.74
N ILE A 191 -1.15 -4.51 -6.83
CA ILE A 191 -0.30 -5.61 -6.36
C ILE A 191 0.76 -5.00 -5.45
N ASP A 192 0.82 -5.43 -4.20
CA ASP A 192 1.81 -4.97 -3.23
C ASP A 192 2.32 -6.15 -2.40
N LEU A 193 3.53 -6.61 -2.70
CA LEU A 193 4.14 -7.80 -2.10
C LEU A 193 5.36 -7.38 -1.30
N LEU A 194 5.35 -7.59 0.01
CA LEU A 194 6.41 -7.20 0.91
C LEU A 194 6.94 -8.41 1.67
N ALA A 195 8.26 -8.53 1.71
CA ALA A 195 8.99 -9.50 2.53
C ALA A 195 9.90 -8.74 3.49
N PHE A 196 9.81 -9.05 4.78
CA PHE A 196 10.61 -8.45 5.84
C PHE A 196 11.44 -9.52 6.55
N GLY A 197 12.77 -9.35 6.54
CA GLY A 197 13.70 -10.26 7.22
C GLY A 197 13.67 -11.72 6.73
N ARG A 198 13.04 -11.99 5.58
CA ARG A 198 12.64 -13.34 5.09
C ARG A 198 11.91 -14.21 6.11
N GLN A 199 11.14 -13.56 6.99
CA GLN A 199 10.41 -14.21 8.07
C GLN A 199 8.96 -13.77 8.13
N ARG A 200 8.64 -12.61 7.56
CA ARG A 200 7.30 -12.05 7.59
C ARG A 200 6.96 -11.53 6.20
N TYR A 201 5.79 -11.91 5.73
CA TYR A 201 5.29 -11.53 4.42
C TYR A 201 3.96 -10.80 4.62
N LEU A 202 3.81 -9.68 3.91
CA LEU A 202 2.59 -8.91 3.84
C LEU A 202 2.28 -8.70 2.36
N THR A 203 1.11 -9.15 1.92
CA THR A 203 0.77 -9.19 0.49
C THR A 203 -0.64 -8.71 0.27
N VAL A 204 -0.82 -7.86 -0.73
CA VAL A 204 -2.09 -7.32 -1.16
C VAL A 204 -2.21 -7.50 -2.67
N VAL A 205 -3.29 -8.12 -3.13
CA VAL A 205 -3.69 -8.10 -4.55
C VAL A 205 -5.17 -7.79 -4.61
N ASP A 206 -5.54 -6.71 -5.29
CA ASP A 206 -6.91 -6.22 -5.25
C ASP A 206 -7.35 -5.45 -6.49
N PHE A 207 -8.66 -5.43 -6.72
CA PHE A 207 -9.31 -4.54 -7.68
C PHE A 207 -9.79 -3.32 -6.90
N GLN A 208 -8.94 -2.31 -6.84
CA GLN A 208 -9.11 -1.15 -5.98
C GLN A 208 -10.16 -0.17 -6.55
N PRO A 209 -11.26 0.11 -5.83
CA PRO A 209 -12.33 0.98 -6.31
C PRO A 209 -11.86 2.40 -6.62
N ILE A 210 -12.36 2.92 -7.74
CA ILE A 210 -12.29 4.36 -8.10
C ILE A 210 -13.66 5.06 -7.97
N HIS A 211 -14.72 4.27 -7.76
CA HIS A 211 -16.11 4.70 -7.58
C HIS A 211 -16.32 5.31 -6.19
N ALA A 212 -17.33 6.16 -6.06
CA ALA A 212 -17.58 6.90 -4.81
C ALA A 212 -18.26 6.03 -3.75
N THR A 213 -18.95 4.96 -4.17
CA THR A 213 -19.69 4.08 -3.27
C THR A 213 -19.38 2.62 -3.55
N GLU A 214 -19.42 1.81 -2.49
CA GLU A 214 -19.17 0.38 -2.60
C GLU A 214 -20.25 -0.34 -3.44
N GLY A 215 -21.49 0.17 -3.46
CA GLY A 215 -22.57 -0.40 -4.28
C GLY A 215 -22.33 -0.29 -5.79
N GLU A 216 -21.65 0.77 -6.25
CA GLU A 216 -21.26 0.95 -7.66
C GLU A 216 -20.16 -0.03 -8.09
N HIS A 217 -19.29 -0.39 -7.13
CA HIS A 217 -18.11 -1.22 -7.33
C HIS A 217 -18.38 -2.73 -7.17
N ALA A 218 -18.98 -3.12 -6.04
CA ALA A 218 -19.02 -4.50 -5.57
C ALA A 218 -19.83 -5.43 -6.50
N SER A 219 -20.91 -4.96 -7.11
CA SER A 219 -21.86 -5.85 -7.79
C SER A 219 -21.34 -6.52 -9.08
N ARG A 220 -20.34 -5.95 -9.78
CA ARG A 220 -20.02 -6.36 -11.16
C ARG A 220 -19.10 -7.57 -11.29
N TYR A 221 -18.17 -7.77 -10.35
CA TYR A 221 -17.14 -8.82 -10.44
C TYR A 221 -16.86 -9.56 -9.13
N GLU A 222 -17.54 -9.20 -8.04
CA GLU A 222 -17.33 -9.81 -6.72
C GLU A 222 -17.50 -11.33 -6.72
N ARG A 223 -18.51 -11.87 -7.41
CA ARG A 223 -18.72 -13.34 -7.49
C ARG A 223 -17.55 -14.06 -8.20
N ALA A 224 -17.00 -13.45 -9.25
CA ALA A 224 -15.88 -14.01 -9.97
C ALA A 224 -14.61 -13.99 -9.10
N LEU A 225 -14.33 -12.86 -8.46
CA LEU A 225 -13.18 -12.73 -7.54
C LEU A 225 -13.31 -13.63 -6.31
N GLN A 226 -14.50 -13.79 -5.75
CA GLN A 226 -14.74 -14.70 -4.64
C GLN A 226 -14.36 -16.14 -4.99
N SER A 227 -14.68 -16.58 -6.20
CA SER A 227 -14.34 -17.93 -6.69
C SER A 227 -12.83 -18.09 -6.87
N LEU A 228 -12.13 -17.04 -7.31
CA LEU A 228 -10.67 -17.02 -7.42
C LEU A 228 -9.98 -16.98 -6.05
N ARG A 229 -10.58 -16.31 -5.07
CA ARG A 229 -10.04 -16.16 -3.70
C ARG A 229 -10.18 -17.40 -2.84
N GLN A 230 -11.29 -18.13 -2.99
CA GLN A 230 -11.68 -19.25 -2.13
C GLN A 230 -10.58 -20.30 -1.88
N PRO A 231 -9.74 -20.70 -2.87
CA PRO A 231 -8.73 -21.73 -2.66
C PRO A 231 -7.56 -21.31 -1.74
N TYR A 232 -7.30 -20.01 -1.58
CA TYR A 232 -6.07 -19.49 -0.97
C TYR A 232 -6.31 -18.97 0.44
N ARG A 233 -6.27 -19.86 1.43
CA ARG A 233 -6.61 -19.52 2.83
C ARG A 233 -5.66 -18.50 3.43
N SER A 234 -4.37 -18.57 3.11
CA SER A 234 -3.36 -17.65 3.66
C SER A 234 -3.53 -16.22 3.14
N LEU A 235 -4.37 -16.02 2.12
CA LEU A 235 -4.67 -14.73 1.49
C LEU A 235 -6.08 -14.20 1.82
N GLN A 236 -6.77 -14.83 2.77
CA GLN A 236 -8.12 -14.43 3.18
C GLN A 236 -8.14 -13.62 4.49
N GLY A 237 -7.01 -13.02 4.87
CA GLY A 237 -6.94 -12.19 6.05
C GLY A 237 -7.76 -10.89 5.91
N THR A 238 -7.86 -10.15 7.01
CA THR A 238 -8.55 -8.85 7.07
C THR A 238 -7.55 -7.75 7.39
N MET A 239 -7.65 -6.62 6.69
CA MET A 239 -6.89 -5.43 7.06
C MET A 239 -7.44 -4.81 8.35
N THR A 240 -6.53 -4.37 9.22
CA THR A 240 -6.88 -3.54 10.37
C THR A 240 -6.91 -2.07 9.95
N ASP A 241 -7.83 -1.27 10.48
CA ASP A 241 -8.01 0.16 10.16
C ASP A 241 -6.83 1.09 10.52
N ARG A 242 -5.70 0.53 10.97
CA ARG A 242 -4.53 1.28 11.47
C ARG A 242 -3.74 1.99 10.38
N PHE A 243 -3.81 1.55 9.12
CA PHE A 243 -2.98 2.07 8.02
C PHE A 243 -3.78 2.59 6.84
N TYR A 244 -4.96 2.04 6.61
CA TYR A 244 -5.90 2.49 5.59
C TYR A 244 -7.32 2.48 6.15
N ASP A 245 -8.15 3.40 5.66
CA ASP A 245 -9.61 3.30 5.82
C ASP A 245 -10.06 2.14 4.93
N SER A 246 -10.16 0.96 5.54
CA SER A 246 -10.34 -0.34 4.86
C SER A 246 -11.58 -0.37 3.94
N ALA A 247 -12.54 0.53 4.18
CA ALA A 247 -13.80 0.60 3.46
C ALA A 247 -13.79 1.50 2.19
N ARG A 248 -12.74 2.31 1.94
CA ARG A 248 -12.78 3.31 0.85
C ARG A 248 -12.11 2.89 -0.45
N HIS A 249 -11.02 2.11 -0.39
CA HIS A 249 -10.19 1.80 -1.57
C HIS A 249 -9.76 0.34 -1.67
N PHE A 250 -10.35 -0.55 -0.88
CA PHE A 250 -10.16 -1.98 -0.99
C PHE A 250 -11.48 -2.69 -1.28
N SER A 251 -11.44 -3.74 -2.11
CA SER A 251 -12.60 -4.57 -2.38
C SER A 251 -12.81 -5.60 -1.27
N SER A 252 -14.07 -6.03 -1.11
CA SER A 252 -14.45 -7.17 -0.26
C SER A 252 -13.74 -8.49 -0.64
N GLN A 253 -13.20 -8.56 -1.87
CA GLN A 253 -12.52 -9.73 -2.42
C GLN A 253 -11.01 -9.53 -2.57
N MET A 254 -10.41 -8.57 -1.85
CA MET A 254 -8.97 -8.42 -1.75
C MET A 254 -8.31 -9.73 -1.30
N LEU A 255 -7.22 -10.09 -1.98
CA LEU A 255 -6.26 -11.06 -1.47
C LEU A 255 -5.36 -10.34 -0.46
N PHE A 256 -5.56 -10.60 0.81
CA PHE A 256 -4.76 -10.05 1.89
C PHE A 256 -4.07 -11.18 2.64
N GLY A 257 -2.76 -11.27 2.41
CA GLY A 257 -1.90 -12.27 3.05
C GLY A 257 -1.01 -11.67 4.11
N ARG A 258 -0.99 -12.32 5.28
CA ARG A 258 0.01 -12.10 6.33
C ARG A 258 0.46 -13.44 6.87
N PHE A 259 1.68 -13.84 6.54
CA PHE A 259 2.19 -15.18 6.85
C PHE A 259 3.71 -15.15 7.12
N GLU A 260 4.21 -16.23 7.72
CA GLU A 260 5.64 -16.40 8.07
C GLU A 260 6.31 -17.51 7.24
N ASP A 261 5.53 -18.36 6.58
CA ASP A 261 6.04 -19.41 5.71
C ASP A 261 6.30 -18.88 4.28
N GLU A 262 7.56 -18.82 3.87
CA GLU A 262 7.96 -18.40 2.52
C GLU A 262 7.34 -19.28 1.43
N ALA A 263 7.02 -20.55 1.71
CA ALA A 263 6.42 -21.46 0.73
C ALA A 263 5.06 -20.94 0.21
N ALA A 264 4.31 -20.21 1.05
CA ALA A 264 3.04 -19.61 0.67
C ALA A 264 3.18 -18.57 -0.47
N VAL A 265 4.37 -17.98 -0.67
CA VAL A 265 4.65 -17.09 -1.82
C VAL A 265 4.52 -17.86 -3.14
N ARG A 266 5.04 -19.08 -3.20
CA ARG A 266 5.00 -19.93 -4.41
C ARG A 266 3.70 -20.72 -4.51
N ASP A 267 3.20 -21.23 -3.39
CA ASP A 267 2.11 -22.22 -3.40
C ASP A 267 0.72 -21.58 -3.41
N GLU A 268 0.57 -20.39 -2.82
CA GLU A 268 -0.72 -19.68 -2.75
C GLU A 268 -0.67 -18.34 -3.49
N LEU A 269 0.24 -17.43 -3.12
CA LEU A 269 0.28 -16.07 -3.66
C LEU A 269 0.53 -16.06 -5.17
N TRP A 270 1.47 -16.87 -5.65
CA TRP A 270 1.81 -16.95 -7.07
C TRP A 270 0.62 -17.29 -7.97
N PRO A 271 -0.06 -18.44 -7.81
CA PRO A 271 -1.22 -18.74 -8.64
C PRO A 271 -2.37 -17.76 -8.44
N ALA A 272 -2.58 -17.24 -7.21
CA ALA A 272 -3.63 -16.28 -6.93
C ALA A 272 -3.42 -14.93 -7.63
N CYS A 273 -2.20 -14.38 -7.55
CA CYS A 273 -1.82 -13.13 -8.20
C CYS A 273 -2.01 -13.22 -9.71
N ARG A 274 -1.55 -14.31 -10.34
CA ARG A 274 -1.74 -14.52 -11.79
C ARG A 274 -3.21 -14.59 -12.18
N GLY A 275 -4.02 -15.30 -11.38
CA GLY A 275 -5.46 -15.39 -11.59
C GLY A 275 -6.15 -14.03 -11.51
N TYR A 276 -5.79 -13.21 -10.52
CA TYR A 276 -6.34 -11.85 -10.37
C TYR A 276 -5.90 -10.92 -11.50
N THR A 277 -4.64 -10.96 -11.91
CA THR A 277 -4.16 -10.15 -13.05
C THR A 277 -4.87 -10.53 -14.35
N ALA A 278 -5.04 -11.83 -14.63
CA ALA A 278 -5.77 -12.30 -15.80
C ALA A 278 -7.24 -11.88 -15.76
N ALA A 279 -7.91 -12.08 -14.63
CA ALA A 279 -9.30 -11.67 -14.44
C ALA A 279 -9.50 -10.15 -14.60
N HIS A 280 -8.51 -9.34 -14.22
CA HIS A 280 -8.57 -7.90 -14.39
C HIS A 280 -8.51 -7.51 -15.88
N LEU A 281 -7.64 -8.16 -16.65
CA LEU A 281 -7.57 -7.96 -18.08
C LEU A 281 -8.85 -8.41 -18.79
N ASP A 282 -9.42 -9.56 -18.39
CA ASP A 282 -10.70 -10.03 -18.90
C ASP A 282 -11.83 -9.03 -18.60
N LEU A 283 -11.83 -8.43 -17.41
CA LEU A 283 -12.76 -7.37 -17.03
C LEU A 283 -12.62 -6.14 -17.94
N VAL A 284 -11.38 -5.72 -18.25
CA VAL A 284 -11.13 -4.60 -19.18
C VAL A 284 -11.59 -4.93 -20.59
N ARG A 285 -11.26 -6.12 -21.11
CA ARG A 285 -11.65 -6.56 -22.46
C ARG A 285 -13.15 -6.78 -22.61
N GLY A 286 -13.83 -7.18 -21.54
CA GLY A 286 -15.29 -7.35 -21.50
C GLY A 286 -16.07 -6.06 -21.27
N CYS A 287 -15.39 -4.96 -20.91
CA CYS A 287 -16.03 -3.67 -20.67
C CYS A 287 -16.30 -2.94 -21.99
N VAL A 288 -17.55 -2.50 -22.18
CA VAL A 288 -17.91 -1.64 -23.31
C VAL A 288 -17.26 -0.27 -23.10
N PRO A 289 -16.38 0.20 -24.00
CA PRO A 289 -15.75 1.51 -23.85
C PRO A 289 -16.78 2.63 -24.01
N ASP A 290 -16.68 3.65 -23.14
CA ASP A 290 -17.44 4.90 -23.24
C ASP A 290 -16.46 6.07 -23.39
N GLU A 291 -16.31 6.54 -24.62
CA GLU A 291 -15.42 7.65 -24.97
C GLU A 291 -16.08 9.02 -24.82
N SER A 292 -17.31 9.09 -24.30
CA SER A 292 -17.95 10.37 -24.01
C SER A 292 -17.11 11.16 -23.01
N ARG A 293 -17.16 12.49 -23.17
CA ARG A 293 -16.46 13.41 -22.26
C ARG A 293 -16.88 13.19 -20.81
N GLU A 294 -18.17 12.95 -20.57
CA GLU A 294 -18.69 12.73 -19.22
C GLU A 294 -18.14 11.44 -18.59
N ALA A 295 -18.15 10.32 -19.31
CA ALA A 295 -17.64 9.04 -18.80
C ALA A 295 -16.13 9.10 -18.54
N THR A 296 -15.37 9.66 -19.48
CA THR A 296 -13.91 9.80 -19.33
C THR A 296 -13.53 10.76 -18.20
N GLU A 297 -14.26 11.85 -17.99
CA GLU A 297 -14.09 12.75 -16.84
C GLU A 297 -14.44 12.05 -15.51
N ARG A 298 -15.47 11.20 -15.48
CA ARG A 298 -15.86 10.40 -14.30
C ARG A 298 -14.75 9.43 -13.90
N SER A 299 -14.26 8.62 -14.83
CA SER A 299 -13.16 7.67 -14.60
C SER A 299 -11.88 8.40 -14.17
N ARG A 300 -11.55 9.53 -14.83
CA ARG A 300 -10.39 10.35 -14.46
C ARG A 300 -10.53 10.93 -13.06
N GLY A 301 -11.71 11.41 -12.70
CA GLY A 301 -12.02 11.90 -11.36
C GLY A 301 -11.87 10.81 -10.29
N GLY A 302 -12.31 9.58 -10.59
CA GLY A 302 -12.11 8.42 -9.71
C GLY A 302 -10.64 8.07 -9.49
N GLN A 303 -9.88 7.91 -10.58
CA GLN A 303 -8.45 7.62 -10.50
C GLN A 303 -7.67 8.75 -9.81
N ARG A 304 -8.05 10.02 -10.02
CA ARG A 304 -7.47 11.16 -9.30
C ARG A 304 -7.73 11.10 -7.79
N ARG A 305 -8.96 10.77 -7.36
CA ARG A 305 -9.28 10.61 -5.93
C ARG A 305 -8.45 9.49 -5.31
N TYR A 306 -8.32 8.37 -6.00
CA TYR A 306 -7.46 7.26 -5.58
C TYR A 306 -5.99 7.71 -5.44
N ASP A 307 -5.45 8.41 -6.44
CA ASP A 307 -4.06 8.89 -6.44
C ASP A 307 -3.81 9.89 -5.30
N ASN A 308 -4.72 10.85 -5.09
CA ASN A 308 -4.64 11.80 -3.98
C ASN A 308 -4.68 11.11 -2.61
N TYR A 309 -5.58 10.13 -2.43
CA TYR A 309 -5.66 9.38 -1.18
C TYR A 309 -4.39 8.59 -0.92
N SER A 310 -3.89 7.89 -1.95
CA SER A 310 -2.75 6.98 -1.86
C SER A 310 -1.45 7.74 -1.67
N ALA A 311 -1.22 8.84 -2.39
CA ALA A 311 -0.03 9.68 -2.23
C ALA A 311 0.09 10.26 -0.81
N ARG A 312 -1.02 10.76 -0.24
CA ARG A 312 -1.04 11.33 1.12
C ARG A 312 -0.80 10.30 2.22
N ARG A 313 -1.12 9.03 1.97
CA ARG A 313 -1.06 7.94 2.96
C ARG A 313 0.01 6.91 2.66
N ASP A 314 0.88 7.15 1.67
CA ASP A 314 1.90 6.18 1.28
C ASP A 314 2.85 5.91 2.47
N PRO A 315 2.81 4.71 3.08
CA PRO A 315 3.66 4.41 4.23
C PRO A 315 5.14 4.34 3.84
N ALA A 316 5.47 4.20 2.55
CA ALA A 316 6.83 4.13 2.06
C ALA A 316 7.48 5.51 1.84
N HIS A 317 6.72 6.60 1.86
CA HIS A 317 7.25 7.94 1.56
C HIS A 317 8.39 8.34 2.52
N ALA A 318 8.19 8.16 3.82
CA ALA A 318 9.22 8.42 4.84
C ALA A 318 10.46 7.53 4.68
N LEU A 319 10.26 6.27 4.28
CA LEU A 319 11.36 5.36 3.96
C LEU A 319 12.17 5.91 2.77
N PHE A 320 11.51 6.30 1.68
CA PHE A 320 12.17 6.83 0.49
C PHE A 320 12.90 8.14 0.77
N LYS A 321 12.34 9.06 1.57
CA LYS A 321 13.05 10.29 2.00
C LYS A 321 14.38 9.97 2.68
N ARG A 322 14.39 8.99 3.59
CA ARG A 322 15.60 8.57 4.30
C ARG A 322 16.63 7.87 3.41
N ILE A 323 16.19 7.14 2.39
CA ILE A 323 17.07 6.32 1.54
C ILE A 323 17.57 7.08 0.31
N PHE A 324 16.71 7.85 -0.36
CA PHE A 324 17.02 8.49 -1.64
C PHE A 324 16.99 10.03 -1.60
N GLY A 325 16.60 10.62 -0.46
CA GLY A 325 16.49 12.07 -0.29
C GLY A 325 15.06 12.58 -0.53
N GLU A 326 14.77 13.76 0.01
CA GLU A 326 13.43 14.34 -0.01
C GLU A 326 12.94 14.68 -1.41
N GLU A 327 13.73 15.42 -2.19
CA GLU A 327 13.40 15.80 -3.56
C GLU A 327 13.07 14.58 -4.44
N TRP A 328 13.88 13.54 -4.36
CA TRP A 328 13.64 12.30 -5.09
C TRP A 328 12.36 11.61 -4.63
N ALA A 329 12.13 11.51 -3.33
CA ALA A 329 10.97 10.82 -2.77
C ALA A 329 9.66 11.56 -3.09
N ASP A 330 9.64 12.88 -3.03
CA ASP A 330 8.47 13.69 -3.37
C ASP A 330 8.15 13.57 -4.87
N ALA A 331 9.16 13.72 -5.74
CA ALA A 331 8.97 13.48 -7.18
C ALA A 331 8.51 12.04 -7.45
N TYR A 332 9.09 11.06 -6.76
CA TYR A 332 8.71 9.66 -6.94
C TYR A 332 7.24 9.40 -6.56
N VAL A 333 6.75 9.93 -5.43
CA VAL A 333 5.36 9.74 -4.99
C VAL A 333 4.38 10.50 -5.89
N TYR A 334 4.58 11.81 -6.04
CA TYR A 334 3.57 12.69 -6.66
C TYR A 334 3.65 12.72 -8.19
N ASP A 335 4.83 12.50 -8.79
CA ASP A 335 4.97 12.54 -10.24
C ASP A 335 5.00 11.16 -10.90
N PHE A 336 5.45 10.12 -10.18
CA PHE A 336 5.61 8.77 -10.75
C PHE A 336 4.61 7.75 -10.20
N LEU A 337 4.49 7.57 -8.88
CA LEU A 337 3.59 6.59 -8.29
C LEU A 337 2.13 6.94 -8.53
N PHE A 338 1.76 8.21 -8.31
CA PHE A 338 0.39 8.71 -8.34
C PHE A 338 0.30 9.97 -9.20
N ASP A 339 0.37 9.82 -10.52
CA ASP A 339 0.57 10.93 -11.47
C ASP A 339 -0.64 11.86 -11.67
N LEU A 340 -1.81 11.47 -11.16
CA LEU A 340 -2.97 12.35 -11.10
C LEU A 340 -3.12 13.07 -9.76
N SER A 341 -2.24 12.77 -8.79
CA SER A 341 -2.27 13.43 -7.49
C SER A 341 -1.83 14.89 -7.60
N GLU A 342 -2.36 15.72 -6.71
CA GLU A 342 -1.97 17.12 -6.58
C GLU A 342 -1.29 17.31 -5.22
N PRO A 343 -0.06 17.87 -5.18
CA PRO A 343 0.57 18.27 -3.93
C PRO A 343 -0.31 19.37 -3.31
N GLY A 344 -0.95 19.07 -2.17
CA GLY A 344 -1.88 19.99 -1.53
C GLY A 344 -1.95 19.79 -0.02
N GLU A 345 -2.13 20.89 0.71
CA GLU A 345 -2.24 20.95 2.18
C GLU A 345 -3.37 20.03 2.69
N GLU A 346 -3.18 19.52 3.91
CA GLU A 346 -4.13 18.65 4.60
C GLU A 346 -5.56 19.22 4.52
N GLU A 347 -6.45 18.57 3.77
CA GLU A 347 -7.87 18.77 4.00
C GLU A 347 -8.18 18.23 5.39
N GLU A 348 -8.37 19.14 6.35
CA GLU A 348 -9.04 18.83 7.61
C GLU A 348 -10.34 18.11 7.26
N LEU A 349 -10.38 16.80 7.51
CA LEU A 349 -11.60 16.01 7.50
C LEU A 349 -12.52 16.58 8.57
N SER A 350 -13.32 17.58 8.20
CA SER A 350 -14.45 18.01 9.00
C SER A 350 -15.29 16.77 9.26
N HIS A 351 -15.30 16.34 10.52
CA HIS A 351 -16.21 15.32 11.01
C HIS A 351 -17.60 15.95 10.96
N GLY A 352 -18.23 15.86 9.78
CA GLY A 352 -19.61 16.25 9.59
C GLY A 352 -20.51 15.39 10.48
N ASP A 353 -21.15 16.04 11.43
CA ASP A 353 -22.20 15.50 12.29
C ASP A 353 -23.23 14.68 11.49
N VAL A 354 -23.12 13.34 11.53
CA VAL A 354 -24.26 12.46 11.23
C VAL A 354 -25.06 12.33 12.52
N LYS A 355 -25.92 13.32 12.73
CA LYS A 355 -27.15 13.15 13.51
C LYS A 355 -28.32 13.29 12.56
N ARG A 356 -29.05 12.20 12.35
CA ARG A 356 -30.51 12.19 12.39
C ARG A 356 -30.99 10.86 12.95
#